data_AF-A0ABD3IUE2-F1
#
_entry.id   AF-A0ABD3IUE2-F1
#
_cell.length_a   1.000
_cell.length_b   1.000
_cell.length_c   1.000
_cell.angle_alpha   90.00
_cell.angle_beta   90.00
_cell.angle_gamma   90.00
#
_symmetry.space_group_name_H-M   'P 1'
#
loop_
_entity.id
_entity.type
_entity.pdbx_description
1 polymer ?
#
loop_
_entity_poly.entity_id
_entity_poly.type
_entity_poly.pdbx_seq_one_letter_code
_entity_poly.pdbx_strand_id
1 'polypeptide(L)'
;MQEGGNDKFLLDGFPLNEESRAAFEAVIKFEPELPLAFCSSVEEMEWRLLSRIQGREAIRKGFEPFLKSSLPVIEHYNSRGTVRKPYRMLGGLSPPLPSLAVRQSMSKSVSIPPPSSDESGRVAALVIGAGGREHALCFALQRSPSCKSVFCAPGNAGISSSGNAVCLPELDISDSSAVVSACRELGIDLVVVGPEAPLVSGIVDDLARAGILTFGPSKKAAALEGSKSFFKSICDKYNIPTAKYNTFTDPSEAKQYIKKEGAPIVVKTHGLAAGKGAIVAMTLEEAYDAVDSMLVKGAFGSGGSKLIVEEFLEGDEVSFYTLVDGERAIPMASVQDHKRVGDGDTGPNTGGMGAYSPAPVLTPELQSFVMKSIILPTVKGMAADGCKFVGVLGAGLIIEKKSGFPKLIEYDVRFGDPECQVFMVRLKSDLARVLLAACRGELSGVTLDWSPEPAMVVVMASKGYPGAYEAGSVIKNLEAAEMVAPSVKIFHSGTAFGSDGNLIAASGRVLGVTAKGMNLEQARERAYNAVEAINWPGGFYRHDIGWRALPKTQAEKEG
;
A
#
# COMPACT_ATOMS: atom_id res chain seq x y z
N MET A 1 -32.30 18.10 27.56
CA MET A 1 -32.10 17.20 28.71
C MET A 1 -33.40 16.44 28.93
N GLN A 2 -33.42 15.17 28.58
CA GLN A 2 -34.45 14.20 28.99
C GLN A 2 -33.69 13.04 29.64
N GLU A 3 -34.19 12.62 30.80
CA GLU A 3 -33.62 11.60 31.68
C GLU A 3 -33.53 10.26 30.95
N GLY A 4 -32.29 9.77 30.75
CA GLY A 4 -32.04 8.56 29.98
C GLY A 4 -30.62 8.04 30.11
N GLY A 5 -30.10 7.90 31.34
CA GLY A 5 -29.12 6.88 31.73
C GLY A 5 -27.70 6.89 31.12
N ASN A 6 -27.37 7.81 30.21
CA ASN A 6 -26.01 8.07 29.75
C ASN A 6 -25.87 9.57 29.39
N ASP A 7 -25.80 10.39 30.43
CA ASP A 7 -25.78 11.86 30.34
C ASP A 7 -24.39 12.42 29.98
N LYS A 8 -23.78 11.94 28.88
CA LYS A 8 -22.55 12.55 28.35
C LYS A 8 -22.82 13.15 26.98
N PHE A 9 -22.73 14.47 26.90
CA PHE A 9 -22.94 15.24 25.69
C PHE A 9 -21.60 15.81 25.21
N LEU A 10 -21.29 15.62 23.93
CA LEU A 10 -20.19 16.32 23.28
C LEU A 10 -20.72 17.67 22.79
N LEU A 11 -20.14 18.75 23.30
CA LEU A 11 -20.39 20.10 22.81
C LEU A 11 -19.20 20.49 21.92
N ASP A 12 -19.47 20.60 20.62
CA ASP A 12 -18.49 21.07 19.64
C ASP A 12 -18.54 22.60 19.57
N GLY A 13 -17.41 23.25 19.83
CA GLY A 13 -17.29 24.69 20.04
C GLY A 13 -17.03 25.05 21.51
N PHE A 14 -15.87 25.67 21.77
CA PHE A 14 -15.44 26.06 23.12
C PHE A 14 -15.57 27.58 23.31
N PRO A 15 -15.90 28.08 24.52
CA PRO A 15 -15.96 29.51 24.78
C PRO A 15 -14.59 30.17 24.51
N LEU A 16 -14.56 31.18 23.65
CA LEU A 16 -13.32 31.82 23.20
C LEU A 16 -12.82 32.93 24.15
N ASN A 17 -13.64 33.32 25.13
CA ASN A 17 -13.35 34.34 26.13
C ASN A 17 -14.10 34.10 27.45
N GLU A 18 -13.68 34.79 28.49
CA GLU A 18 -14.18 34.62 29.86
C GLU A 18 -15.66 34.99 30.03
N GLU A 19 -16.13 36.00 29.30
CA GLU A 19 -17.55 36.40 29.32
C GLU A 19 -18.44 35.31 28.72
N SER A 20 -18.01 34.72 27.60
CA SER A 20 -18.70 33.60 26.95
C SER A 20 -18.63 32.34 27.81
N ARG A 21 -17.52 32.11 28.52
CA ARG A 21 -17.39 31.00 29.48
C ARG A 21 -18.39 31.16 30.62
N ALA A 22 -18.45 32.35 31.22
CA ALA A 22 -19.38 32.65 32.33
C ALA A 22 -20.85 32.54 31.89
N ALA A 23 -21.19 33.08 30.72
CA ALA A 23 -22.54 32.96 30.15
C ALA A 23 -22.90 31.50 29.83
N PHE A 24 -21.95 30.75 29.25
CA PHE A 24 -22.10 29.34 28.96
C PHE A 24 -22.38 28.54 30.24
N GLU A 25 -21.53 28.66 31.27
CA GLU A 25 -21.71 28.00 32.56
C GLU A 25 -23.04 28.35 33.25
N ALA A 26 -23.47 29.61 33.18
CA ALA A 26 -24.75 30.05 33.73
C ALA A 26 -25.96 29.37 33.04
N VAL A 27 -25.85 29.07 31.74
CA VAL A 27 -26.89 28.39 30.97
C VAL A 27 -26.85 26.88 31.19
N ILE A 28 -25.67 26.26 31.10
CA ILE A 28 -25.56 24.80 31.16
C ILE A 28 -25.74 24.27 32.59
N LYS A 29 -25.34 25.03 33.62
CA LYS A 29 -25.45 24.67 35.05
C LYS A 29 -24.79 23.33 35.44
N PHE A 30 -24.01 22.71 34.56
CA PHE A 30 -23.15 21.56 34.85
C PHE A 30 -21.71 21.90 34.48
N GLU A 31 -20.76 21.32 35.20
CA GLU A 31 -19.33 21.52 34.94
C GLU A 31 -18.84 20.49 33.91
N PRO A 32 -18.04 20.88 32.89
CA PRO A 32 -17.51 19.93 31.91
C PRO A 32 -16.62 18.88 32.58
N GLU A 33 -16.95 17.59 32.43
CA GLU A 33 -16.16 16.48 32.99
C GLU A 33 -14.78 16.33 32.32
N LEU A 34 -14.69 16.65 31.01
CA LEU A 34 -13.49 16.41 30.21
C LEU A 34 -13.29 17.47 29.11
N PRO A 35 -12.78 18.66 29.44
CA PRO A 35 -12.29 19.60 28.43
C PRO A 35 -11.12 19.01 27.63
N LEU A 36 -11.28 18.92 26.31
CA LEU A 36 -10.20 18.55 25.38
C LEU A 36 -9.63 19.81 24.73
N ALA A 37 -8.34 20.07 24.95
CA ALA A 37 -7.65 21.20 24.36
C ALA A 37 -6.70 20.73 23.25
N PHE A 38 -7.07 20.98 22.00
CA PHE A 38 -6.25 20.71 20.81
C PHE A 38 -5.38 21.94 20.48
N CYS A 39 -4.48 22.29 21.39
CA CYS A 39 -3.52 23.37 21.16
C CYS A 39 -2.11 22.83 21.29
N SER A 40 -1.21 23.30 20.43
CA SER A 40 0.21 23.08 20.65
C SER A 40 0.68 23.87 21.88
N SER A 41 1.81 23.52 22.52
CA SER A 41 2.51 24.43 23.42
C SER A 41 2.76 25.77 22.74
N VAL A 42 2.81 26.83 23.55
CA VAL A 42 3.05 28.20 23.07
C VAL A 42 4.39 28.26 22.34
N GLU A 43 5.41 27.58 22.85
CA GLU A 43 6.74 27.56 22.22
C GLU A 43 6.73 26.92 20.83
N GLU A 44 5.98 25.84 20.64
CA GLU A 44 5.92 25.17 19.34
C GLU A 44 5.01 25.90 18.35
N MET A 45 3.97 26.56 18.85
CA MET A 45 3.12 27.45 18.03
C MET A 45 3.96 28.64 17.53
N GLU A 46 4.72 29.27 18.43
CA GLU A 46 5.65 30.35 18.09
C GLU A 46 6.71 29.88 17.09
N TRP A 47 7.31 28.71 17.30
CA TRP A 47 8.30 28.15 16.39
C TRP A 47 7.74 27.86 14.98
N ARG A 48 6.54 27.26 14.88
CA ARG A 48 5.86 26.99 13.59
C ARG A 48 5.48 28.27 12.84
N LEU A 49 5.18 29.33 13.57
CA LEU A 49 4.80 30.63 13.02
C LEU A 49 6.03 31.44 12.59
N LEU A 50 7.12 31.40 13.36
CA LEU A 50 8.36 32.12 13.08
C LEU A 50 9.20 31.48 11.98
N SER A 51 8.96 30.21 11.66
CA SER A 51 9.63 29.47 10.58
C SER A 51 9.04 29.71 9.18
N ARG A 52 7.92 30.44 9.07
CA ARG A 52 7.31 30.83 7.77
C ARG A 52 7.77 32.23 7.37
N ILE A 53 8.41 32.37 6.20
CA ILE A 53 8.98 33.64 5.71
C ILE A 53 7.87 34.58 5.16
N GLN A 54 7.39 35.49 6.02
CA GLN A 54 7.37 36.96 5.84
C GLN A 54 6.47 37.63 6.90
N GLY A 55 7.02 38.65 7.60
CA GLY A 55 6.26 39.58 8.44
C GLY A 55 6.01 39.15 9.90
N ARG A 56 7.06 39.15 10.75
CA ARG A 56 6.98 38.85 12.20
C ARG A 56 5.94 39.67 12.99
N GLU A 57 5.53 40.82 12.48
CA GLU A 57 4.64 41.77 13.18
C GLU A 57 3.15 41.53 12.88
N ALA A 58 2.81 41.11 11.66
CA ALA A 58 1.43 40.77 11.27
C ALA A 58 0.96 39.48 11.97
N ILE A 59 1.88 38.53 12.16
CA ILE A 59 1.61 37.25 12.82
C ILE A 59 1.41 37.43 14.33
N ARG A 60 2.18 38.32 14.99
CA ARG A 60 1.97 38.66 16.41
C ARG A 60 0.60 39.28 16.67
N LYS A 61 0.12 40.16 15.78
CA LYS A 61 -1.22 40.76 15.88
C LYS A 61 -2.34 39.72 15.76
N GLY A 62 -2.15 38.64 15.01
CA GLY A 62 -3.10 37.54 14.92
C GLY A 62 -3.15 36.64 16.16
N PHE A 63 -2.07 36.62 16.95
CA PHE A 63 -1.94 35.79 18.16
C PHE A 63 -2.41 36.50 19.44
N GLU A 64 -2.36 37.83 19.45
CA GLU A 64 -2.76 38.66 20.58
C GLU A 64 -4.22 38.41 21.06
N PRO A 65 -5.22 38.20 20.19
CA PRO A 65 -6.57 37.83 20.61
C PRO A 65 -6.65 36.49 21.35
N PHE A 66 -5.86 35.49 20.93
CA PHE A 66 -5.81 34.17 21.57
C PHE A 66 -5.21 34.27 22.98
N LEU A 67 -4.06 34.94 23.12
CA LEU A 67 -3.39 35.12 24.42
C LEU A 67 -4.26 35.91 25.40
N LYS A 68 -4.95 36.96 24.93
CA LYS A 68 -5.78 37.81 25.79
C LYS A 68 -7.14 37.22 26.13
N SER A 69 -7.72 36.41 25.23
CA SER A 69 -9.12 35.99 25.36
C SER A 69 -9.27 34.49 25.63
N SER A 70 -8.64 33.64 24.81
CA SER A 70 -8.87 32.18 24.85
C SER A 70 -7.97 31.47 25.85
N LEU A 71 -6.72 31.92 26.02
CA LEU A 71 -5.78 31.31 26.97
C LEU A 71 -6.28 31.35 28.43
N PRO A 72 -6.87 32.46 28.95
CA PRO A 72 -7.43 32.48 30.31
C PRO A 72 -8.54 31.45 30.53
N VAL A 73 -9.37 31.17 29.52
CA VAL A 73 -10.41 30.14 29.60
C VAL A 73 -9.78 28.75 29.69
N ILE A 74 -8.74 28.47 28.90
CA ILE A 74 -8.00 27.21 28.96
C ILE A 74 -7.34 27.05 30.34
N GLU A 75 -6.69 28.10 30.85
CA GLU A 75 -6.07 28.10 32.17
C GLU A 75 -7.07 27.91 33.30
N HIS A 76 -8.28 28.49 33.17
CA HIS A 76 -9.38 28.30 34.11
C HIS A 76 -9.71 26.82 34.29
N TYR A 77 -10.00 26.09 33.21
CA TYR A 77 -10.31 24.66 33.30
C TYR A 77 -9.08 23.81 33.66
N ASN A 78 -7.88 24.23 33.21
CA ASN A 78 -6.64 23.52 33.54
C ASN A 78 -6.32 23.62 35.04
N SER A 79 -6.59 24.76 35.68
CA SER A 79 -6.42 24.96 37.12
C SER A 79 -7.31 24.04 37.97
N ARG A 80 -8.40 23.52 37.38
CA ARG A 80 -9.32 22.57 38.00
C ARG A 80 -8.95 21.10 37.74
N GLY A 81 -7.87 20.85 36.98
CA GLY A 81 -7.35 19.51 36.72
C GLY A 81 -8.19 18.66 35.75
N THR A 82 -9.16 19.26 35.05
CA THR A 82 -10.08 18.53 34.15
C THR A 82 -9.62 18.54 32.69
N VAL A 83 -8.71 19.44 32.31
CA VAL A 83 -8.21 19.53 30.93
C VAL A 83 -7.32 18.33 30.59
N ARG A 84 -7.71 17.57 29.57
CA ARG A 84 -6.80 16.62 28.91
C ARG A 84 -6.19 17.27 27.67
N LYS A 85 -4.86 17.37 27.67
CA LYS A 85 -4.05 17.69 26.49
C LYS A 85 -3.64 16.37 25.85
N PRO A 86 -4.04 16.07 24.61
CA PRO A 86 -3.51 14.90 23.89
C PRO A 86 -1.98 14.98 23.89
N TYR A 87 -1.31 13.92 24.34
CA TYR A 87 0.09 13.94 24.76
C TYR A 87 1.03 14.01 23.55
N ARG A 88 1.23 15.21 23.01
CA ARG A 88 2.30 15.48 22.02
C ARG A 88 2.68 16.95 22.01
N MET A 89 2.99 17.54 23.17
CA MET A 89 3.38 18.96 23.29
C MET A 89 4.32 19.27 24.47
N LEU A 90 5.26 18.37 24.80
CA LEU A 90 6.38 18.70 25.69
C LEU A 90 7.65 18.05 25.16
N GLY A 91 8.47 18.85 24.48
CA GLY A 91 9.87 18.53 24.28
C GLY A 91 10.57 18.50 25.65
N GLY A 92 11.03 17.31 26.05
CA GLY A 92 12.12 17.06 27.01
C GLY A 92 12.01 17.65 28.42
N LEU A 93 11.62 16.81 29.39
CA LEU A 93 12.38 16.47 30.61
C LEU A 93 11.56 15.46 31.42
N SER A 94 12.09 14.25 31.57
CA SER A 94 11.51 13.19 32.41
C SER A 94 11.34 13.66 33.86
N PRO A 95 10.25 13.29 34.56
CA PRO A 95 10.25 13.36 36.02
C PRO A 95 11.20 12.28 36.58
N PRO A 96 11.87 12.54 37.72
CA PRO A 96 12.78 11.57 38.31
C PRO A 96 12.03 10.31 38.73
N LEU A 97 12.56 9.16 38.30
CA LEU A 97 12.15 7.84 38.77
C LEU A 97 12.15 7.80 40.31
N PRO A 98 11.13 7.25 40.97
CA PRO A 98 11.23 6.96 42.39
C PRO A 98 12.34 5.93 42.61
N SER A 99 13.19 6.24 43.59
CA SER A 99 14.40 5.50 43.97
C SER A 99 14.16 4.00 44.14
N LEU A 100 14.96 3.19 43.44
CA LEU A 100 15.12 1.77 43.67
C LEU A 100 15.67 1.52 45.09
N ALA A 101 14.79 1.15 46.01
CA ALA A 101 15.19 0.40 47.20
C ALA A 101 15.36 -1.08 46.79
N VAL A 102 16.61 -1.53 46.79
CA VAL A 102 17.01 -2.92 46.58
C VAL A 102 16.32 -3.83 47.59
N ARG A 103 15.45 -4.73 47.10
CA ARG A 103 15.11 -5.98 47.78
C ARG A 103 15.32 -7.14 46.82
N GLN A 104 16.40 -7.87 47.06
CA GLN A 104 16.60 -9.22 46.53
C GLN A 104 15.47 -10.13 47.02
N SER A 105 14.74 -10.78 46.10
CA SER A 105 13.98 -12.02 46.39
C SER A 105 13.32 -12.59 45.13
N MET A 106 13.96 -13.64 44.60
CA MET A 106 13.40 -14.85 43.95
C MET A 106 12.36 -14.76 42.81
N SER A 107 12.75 -15.40 41.71
CA SER A 107 12.01 -15.89 40.55
C SER A 107 10.50 -16.12 40.71
N LYS A 108 9.69 -15.38 39.95
CA LYS A 108 8.41 -15.84 39.39
C LYS A 108 8.23 -15.28 37.98
N SER A 109 7.85 -16.16 37.06
CA SER A 109 7.45 -15.87 35.68
C SER A 109 6.39 -14.76 35.64
N VAL A 110 6.69 -13.66 34.97
CA VAL A 110 5.73 -12.59 34.72
C VAL A 110 4.96 -12.93 33.44
N SER A 111 3.69 -13.29 33.60
CA SER A 111 2.72 -13.36 32.52
C SER A 111 2.36 -11.94 32.06
N ILE A 112 2.63 -11.64 30.80
CA ILE A 112 2.15 -10.43 30.13
C ILE A 112 0.63 -10.56 29.98
N PRO A 113 -0.19 -9.64 30.51
CA PRO A 113 -1.63 -9.69 30.28
C PRO A 113 -1.91 -9.45 28.78
N PRO A 114 -2.87 -10.17 28.18
CA PRO A 114 -3.21 -9.96 26.77
C PRO A 114 -3.69 -8.53 26.57
N PRO A 115 -3.47 -7.93 25.38
CA PRO A 115 -4.03 -6.63 25.05
C PRO A 115 -5.54 -6.71 25.26
N SER A 116 -6.08 -5.72 25.96
CA SER A 116 -7.49 -5.61 26.33
C SER A 116 -8.35 -5.63 25.07
N SER A 117 -8.88 -6.80 24.73
CA SER A 117 -9.91 -6.94 23.72
C SER A 117 -11.16 -6.18 24.20
N ASP A 118 -11.48 -5.10 23.52
CA ASP A 118 -12.83 -4.55 23.48
C ASP A 118 -13.81 -5.72 23.25
N GLU A 119 -14.92 -5.81 23.98
CA GLU A 119 -15.83 -6.99 24.00
C GLU A 119 -16.38 -7.40 22.61
N SER A 120 -16.15 -6.58 21.58
CA SER A 120 -16.51 -6.85 20.17
C SER A 120 -15.50 -7.66 19.36
N GLY A 121 -14.25 -7.84 19.81
CA GLY A 121 -13.21 -8.57 19.07
C GLY A 121 -12.74 -7.92 17.75
N ARG A 122 -13.10 -6.65 17.52
CA ARG A 122 -12.68 -5.85 16.35
C ARG A 122 -11.29 -5.25 16.54
N VAL A 123 -10.54 -5.09 15.45
CA VAL A 123 -9.15 -4.62 15.45
C VAL A 123 -8.98 -3.20 14.89
N ALA A 124 -8.00 -2.47 15.40
CA ALA A 124 -7.45 -1.29 14.74
C ALA A 124 -6.33 -1.69 13.77
N ALA A 125 -6.44 -1.24 12.52
CA ALA A 125 -5.48 -1.58 11.46
C ALA A 125 -4.65 -0.36 11.02
N LEU A 126 -3.35 -0.55 10.79
CA LEU A 126 -2.46 0.43 10.15
C LEU A 126 -1.99 -0.11 8.79
N VAL A 127 -2.32 0.61 7.71
CA VAL A 127 -1.82 0.32 6.37
C VAL A 127 -0.57 1.15 6.08
N ILE A 128 0.54 0.50 5.75
CA ILE A 128 1.80 1.18 5.36
C ILE A 128 1.82 1.36 3.84
N GLY A 129 1.99 2.61 3.38
CA GLY A 129 2.12 3.03 2.00
C GLY A 129 1.22 4.22 1.65
N ALA A 130 1.14 4.54 0.35
CA ALA A 130 0.53 5.78 -0.16
C ALA A 130 -0.04 5.65 -1.58
N GLY A 131 -0.02 4.48 -2.18
CA GLY A 131 -0.49 4.21 -3.54
C GLY A 131 -1.96 3.83 -3.62
N GLY A 132 -2.41 3.53 -4.84
CA GLY A 132 -3.78 3.09 -5.12
C GLY A 132 -4.09 1.74 -4.50
N ARG A 133 -3.10 0.85 -4.41
CA ARG A 133 -3.19 -0.38 -3.62
C ARG A 133 -3.50 -0.10 -2.15
N GLU A 134 -2.80 0.83 -1.51
CA GLU A 134 -3.05 1.15 -0.10
C GLU A 134 -4.40 1.82 0.10
N HIS A 135 -4.84 2.66 -0.85
CA HIS A 135 -6.21 3.18 -0.84
C HIS A 135 -7.23 2.04 -0.94
N ALA A 136 -7.05 1.10 -1.86
CA ALA A 136 -7.93 -0.06 -2.02
C ALA A 136 -7.96 -0.94 -0.75
N LEU A 137 -6.83 -1.15 -0.09
CA LEU A 137 -6.75 -1.85 1.19
C LEU A 137 -7.51 -1.09 2.29
N CYS A 138 -7.32 0.22 2.41
CA CYS A 138 -8.05 1.05 3.38
C CYS A 138 -9.56 0.98 3.13
N PHE A 139 -9.98 1.07 1.86
CA PHE A 139 -11.38 0.94 1.45
C PHE A 139 -12.00 -0.40 1.88
N ALA A 140 -11.30 -1.52 1.67
CA ALA A 140 -11.81 -2.83 2.07
C ALA A 140 -11.76 -3.05 3.59
N LEU A 141 -10.72 -2.56 4.28
CA LEU A 141 -10.61 -2.64 5.73
C LEU A 141 -11.67 -1.79 6.44
N GLN A 142 -12.01 -0.61 5.91
CA GLN A 142 -13.05 0.25 6.49
C GLN A 142 -14.43 -0.44 6.45
N ARG A 143 -14.67 -1.28 5.45
CA ARG A 143 -15.91 -2.06 5.27
C ARG A 143 -15.91 -3.39 6.01
N SER A 144 -14.79 -3.79 6.61
CA SER A 144 -14.65 -5.06 7.32
C SER A 144 -15.36 -4.99 8.68
N PRO A 145 -16.30 -5.92 8.97
CA PRO A 145 -16.96 -5.98 10.28
C PRO A 145 -15.98 -6.19 11.43
N SER A 146 -14.88 -6.91 11.19
CA SER A 146 -13.82 -7.16 12.18
C SER A 146 -12.85 -5.98 12.35
N CYS A 147 -12.97 -4.90 11.57
CA CYS A 147 -12.08 -3.73 11.68
C CYS A 147 -12.82 -2.57 12.33
N LYS A 148 -12.28 -2.01 13.43
CA LYS A 148 -12.86 -0.86 14.16
C LYS A 148 -12.42 0.48 13.57
N SER A 149 -11.15 0.59 13.24
CA SER A 149 -10.54 1.84 12.77
C SER A 149 -9.38 1.51 11.82
N VAL A 150 -9.22 2.34 10.79
CA VAL A 150 -8.16 2.21 9.80
C VAL A 150 -7.29 3.46 9.84
N PHE A 151 -5.98 3.25 9.95
CA PHE A 151 -4.95 4.26 9.82
C PHE A 151 -4.13 3.96 8.57
N CYS A 152 -3.54 4.98 7.96
CA CYS A 152 -2.64 4.81 6.83
C CYS A 152 -1.41 5.72 6.95
N ALA A 153 -0.22 5.19 6.70
CA ALA A 153 1.03 5.96 6.83
C ALA A 153 1.92 5.79 5.58
N PRO A 154 2.34 6.89 4.92
CA PRO A 154 1.87 8.25 5.12
C PRO A 154 0.44 8.48 4.58
N GLY A 155 -0.06 7.57 3.73
CA GLY A 155 -1.31 7.75 3.01
C GLY A 155 -1.19 8.79 1.88
N ASN A 156 -2.33 9.19 1.33
CA ASN A 156 -2.42 10.24 0.30
C ASN A 156 -3.70 11.07 0.45
N ALA A 157 -3.83 12.11 -0.37
CA ALA A 157 -4.95 13.05 -0.31
C ALA A 157 -6.32 12.33 -0.44
N GLY A 158 -6.43 11.35 -1.34
CA GLY A 158 -7.66 10.60 -1.54
C GLY A 158 -8.03 9.67 -0.40
N ILE A 159 -7.06 9.02 0.23
CA ILE A 159 -7.32 8.18 1.41
C ILE A 159 -7.89 9.05 2.53
N SER A 160 -7.31 10.23 2.74
CA SER A 160 -7.78 11.16 3.76
C SER A 160 -9.16 11.74 3.42
N SER A 161 -9.39 12.18 2.19
CA SER A 161 -10.64 12.84 1.79
C SER A 161 -11.82 11.88 1.68
N SER A 162 -11.59 10.61 1.32
CA SER A 162 -12.63 9.58 1.25
C SER A 162 -13.11 9.09 2.61
N GLY A 163 -12.38 9.37 3.69
CA GLY A 163 -12.68 8.83 5.03
C GLY A 163 -12.39 7.33 5.16
N ASN A 164 -11.63 6.75 4.21
CA ASN A 164 -11.27 5.33 4.26
C ASN A 164 -10.25 5.00 5.36
N ALA A 165 -9.42 5.98 5.75
CA ALA A 165 -8.50 5.85 6.87
C ALA A 165 -8.07 7.22 7.42
N VAL A 166 -7.57 7.25 8.64
CA VAL A 166 -6.84 8.39 9.21
C VAL A 166 -5.40 8.35 8.72
N CYS A 167 -5.00 9.31 7.88
CA CYS A 167 -3.64 9.40 7.36
C CYS A 167 -2.65 9.97 8.40
N LEU A 168 -1.44 9.41 8.44
CA LEU A 168 -0.33 9.80 9.31
C LEU A 168 0.86 10.28 8.45
N PRO A 169 0.78 11.47 7.83
CA PRO A 169 1.77 11.92 6.84
C PRO A 169 3.17 12.12 7.42
N GLU A 170 3.25 12.43 8.73
CA GLU A 170 4.51 12.67 9.44
C GLU A 170 5.20 11.37 9.92
N LEU A 171 4.55 10.21 9.77
CA LEU A 171 5.14 8.94 10.18
C LEU A 171 6.08 8.42 9.09
N ASP A 172 7.38 8.47 9.37
CA ASP A 172 8.40 7.87 8.51
C ASP A 172 8.31 6.33 8.57
N ILE A 173 7.83 5.74 7.47
CA ILE A 173 7.67 4.29 7.34
C ILE A 173 8.98 3.54 7.09
N SER A 174 10.08 4.26 6.87
CA SER A 174 11.42 3.67 6.78
C SER A 174 12.09 3.50 8.16
N ASP A 175 11.60 4.23 9.17
CA ASP A 175 12.00 4.07 10.57
C ASP A 175 11.03 3.12 11.29
N SER A 176 11.42 1.85 11.40
CA SER A 176 10.62 0.83 12.08
C SER A 176 10.38 1.15 13.57
N SER A 177 11.29 1.87 14.24
CA SER A 177 11.11 2.29 15.63
C SER A 177 10.02 3.34 15.76
N ALA A 178 9.93 4.28 14.81
CA ALA A 178 8.85 5.25 14.74
C ALA A 178 7.50 4.54 14.52
N VAL A 179 7.45 3.56 13.61
CA VAL A 179 6.22 2.79 13.34
C VAL A 179 5.78 1.97 14.56
N VAL A 180 6.70 1.29 15.25
CA VAL A 180 6.41 0.56 16.50
C VAL A 180 5.86 1.50 17.57
N SER A 181 6.43 2.69 17.71
CA SER A 181 5.99 3.69 18.69
C SER A 181 4.57 4.18 18.38
N ALA A 182 4.29 4.50 17.11
CA ALA A 182 2.95 4.89 16.66
C ALA A 182 1.92 3.77 16.87
N CYS A 183 2.28 2.51 16.61
CA CYS A 183 1.40 1.36 16.84
C CYS A 183 0.99 1.24 18.31
N ARG A 184 1.94 1.45 19.24
CA ARG A 184 1.67 1.41 20.69
C ARG A 184 0.80 2.57 21.15
N GLU A 185 1.08 3.78 20.66
CA GLU A 185 0.34 4.99 21.01
C GLU A 185 -1.12 4.93 20.53
N LEU A 186 -1.34 4.44 19.31
CA LEU A 186 -2.67 4.38 18.68
C LEU A 186 -3.44 3.08 19.00
N GLY A 187 -2.81 2.11 19.67
CA GLY A 187 -3.41 0.81 19.96
C GLY A 187 -3.68 -0.01 18.70
N ILE A 188 -2.71 -0.08 17.78
CA ILE A 188 -2.82 -0.84 16.53
C ILE A 188 -2.66 -2.35 16.82
N ASP A 189 -3.63 -3.13 16.39
CA ASP A 189 -3.64 -4.59 16.54
C ASP A 189 -3.07 -5.31 15.30
N LEU A 190 -3.22 -4.70 14.11
CA LEU A 190 -2.81 -5.27 12.83
C LEU A 190 -2.12 -4.22 11.98
N VAL A 191 -0.90 -4.50 11.53
CA VAL A 191 -0.22 -3.71 10.50
C VAL A 191 -0.31 -4.44 9.16
N VAL A 192 -0.65 -3.75 8.07
CA VAL A 192 -0.70 -4.30 6.71
C VAL A 192 0.31 -3.54 5.86
N VAL A 193 1.35 -4.23 5.38
CA VAL A 193 2.42 -3.58 4.61
C VAL A 193 2.12 -3.65 3.12
N GLY A 194 1.90 -2.48 2.51
CA GLY A 194 1.60 -2.36 1.09
C GLY A 194 2.83 -2.45 0.17
N PRO A 195 3.82 -1.55 0.31
CA PRO A 195 5.00 -1.52 -0.55
C PRO A 195 6.09 -2.53 -0.13
N GLU A 196 6.91 -2.90 -1.09
CA GLU A 196 8.00 -3.87 -0.96
C GLU A 196 9.20 -3.33 -0.17
N ALA A 197 9.49 -2.02 -0.24
CA ALA A 197 10.69 -1.46 0.37
C ALA A 197 10.75 -1.61 1.91
N PRO A 198 9.66 -1.35 2.68
CA PRO A 198 9.65 -1.64 4.12
C PRO A 198 9.78 -3.14 4.44
N LEU A 199 9.23 -4.02 3.61
CA LEU A 199 9.35 -5.48 3.77
C LEU A 199 10.81 -5.93 3.66
N VAL A 200 11.49 -5.51 2.59
CA VAL A 200 12.91 -5.82 2.36
C VAL A 200 13.82 -5.19 3.41
N SER A 201 13.41 -4.05 3.99
CA SER A 201 14.15 -3.40 5.08
C SER A 201 13.99 -4.13 6.42
N GLY A 202 12.92 -4.92 6.60
CA GLY A 202 12.68 -5.75 7.78
C GLY A 202 11.70 -5.17 8.80
N ILE A 203 10.80 -4.28 8.36
CA ILE A 203 9.78 -3.69 9.25
C ILE A 203 8.94 -4.76 9.96
N VAL A 204 8.64 -5.87 9.28
CA VAL A 204 7.87 -6.99 9.82
C VAL A 204 8.61 -7.66 10.97
N ASP A 205 9.93 -7.83 10.86
CA ASP A 205 10.74 -8.45 11.92
C ASP A 205 10.80 -7.56 13.17
N ASP A 206 10.87 -6.24 12.99
CA ASP A 206 10.85 -5.25 14.08
C ASP A 206 9.49 -5.21 14.80
N LEU A 207 8.39 -5.16 14.04
CA LEU A 207 7.04 -5.18 14.60
C LEU A 207 6.73 -6.50 15.32
N ALA A 208 7.17 -7.63 14.76
CA ALA A 208 7.02 -8.93 15.39
C ALA A 208 7.79 -9.02 16.73
N ARG A 209 9.02 -8.48 16.81
CA ARG A 209 9.76 -8.36 18.07
C ARG A 209 9.04 -7.50 19.12
N ALA A 210 8.25 -6.52 18.66
CA ALA A 210 7.43 -5.68 19.52
C ALA A 210 6.06 -6.30 19.88
N GLY A 211 5.74 -7.50 19.38
CA GLY A 211 4.49 -8.20 19.65
C GLY A 211 3.30 -7.70 18.81
N ILE A 212 3.55 -7.00 17.70
CA ILE A 212 2.50 -6.43 16.83
C ILE A 212 2.28 -7.37 15.64
N LEU A 213 1.03 -7.82 15.43
CA LEU A 213 0.71 -8.65 14.27
C LEU A 213 0.86 -7.84 12.99
N THR A 214 1.62 -8.38 12.05
CA THR A 214 1.94 -7.70 10.80
C THR A 214 1.69 -8.63 9.63
N PHE A 215 0.80 -8.22 8.73
CA PHE A 215 0.54 -8.87 7.47
C PHE A 215 1.57 -8.42 6.44
N GLY A 216 2.58 -9.27 6.24
CA GLY A 216 3.68 -9.09 5.32
C GLY A 216 4.80 -10.08 5.63
N PRO A 217 5.65 -10.42 4.66
CA PRO A 217 6.75 -11.37 4.87
C PRO A 217 7.87 -10.76 5.73
N SER A 218 8.57 -11.61 6.49
CA SER A 218 9.86 -11.25 7.11
C SER A 218 10.86 -10.77 6.05
N LYS A 219 11.92 -10.05 6.45
CA LYS A 219 13.00 -9.64 5.55
C LYS A 219 13.58 -10.80 4.75
N LYS A 220 13.76 -11.95 5.41
CA LYS A 220 14.30 -13.16 4.78
C LYS A 220 13.35 -13.71 3.71
N ALA A 221 12.04 -13.68 3.95
CA ALA A 221 11.03 -14.12 2.99
C ALA A 221 10.80 -13.09 1.86
N ALA A 222 10.89 -11.79 2.18
CA ALA A 222 10.79 -10.69 1.22
C ALA A 222 11.94 -10.68 0.19
N ALA A 223 13.04 -11.38 0.48
CA ALA A 223 14.12 -11.59 -0.47
C ALA A 223 13.68 -12.32 -1.76
N LEU A 224 12.51 -12.97 -1.80
CA LEU A 224 11.93 -13.50 -3.04
C LEU A 224 11.73 -12.40 -4.10
N GLU A 225 11.28 -11.20 -3.71
CA GLU A 225 11.18 -10.03 -4.63
C GLU A 225 12.48 -9.21 -4.59
N GLY A 226 13.07 -9.06 -3.39
CA GLY A 226 14.25 -8.21 -3.19
C GLY A 226 15.56 -8.72 -3.80
N SER A 227 15.67 -10.01 -4.10
CA SER A 227 16.89 -10.63 -4.63
C SER A 227 16.59 -11.69 -5.68
N LYS A 228 16.84 -11.36 -6.96
CA LYS A 228 16.59 -12.31 -8.06
C LYS A 228 17.40 -13.59 -7.98
N SER A 229 18.60 -13.56 -7.39
CA SER A 229 19.38 -14.80 -7.19
C SER A 229 18.85 -15.65 -6.05
N PHE A 230 18.33 -15.04 -4.96
CA PHE A 230 17.65 -15.81 -3.92
C PHE A 230 16.41 -16.50 -4.49
N PHE A 231 15.57 -15.75 -5.20
CA PHE A 231 14.44 -16.27 -5.96
C PHE A 231 14.81 -17.49 -6.81
N LYS A 232 15.81 -17.33 -7.69
CA LYS A 232 16.21 -18.44 -8.57
C LYS A 232 16.82 -19.62 -7.82
N SER A 233 17.55 -19.39 -6.73
CA SER A 233 18.07 -20.48 -5.89
C SER A 233 16.97 -21.30 -5.23
N ILE A 234 15.85 -20.66 -4.84
CA ILE A 234 14.65 -21.35 -4.37
C ILE A 234 14.04 -22.17 -5.51
N CYS A 235 13.98 -21.61 -6.72
CA CYS A 235 13.49 -22.35 -7.88
C CYS A 235 14.30 -23.60 -8.19
N ASP A 236 15.63 -23.49 -8.23
CA ASP A 236 16.52 -24.62 -8.49
C ASP A 236 16.42 -25.68 -7.39
N LYS A 237 16.44 -25.25 -6.12
CA LYS A 237 16.41 -26.18 -4.97
C LYS A 237 15.12 -26.98 -4.89
N TYR A 238 13.99 -26.38 -5.26
CA TYR A 238 12.66 -27.01 -5.14
C TYR A 238 12.04 -27.39 -6.49
N ASN A 239 12.85 -27.39 -7.56
CA ASN A 239 12.43 -27.75 -8.92
C ASN A 239 11.19 -26.97 -9.41
N ILE A 240 11.13 -25.67 -9.11
CA ILE A 240 10.05 -24.79 -9.56
C ILE A 240 10.34 -24.35 -11.00
N PRO A 241 9.39 -24.49 -11.94
CA PRO A 241 9.62 -24.16 -13.34
C PRO A 241 9.81 -22.66 -13.51
N THR A 242 10.99 -22.25 -14.00
CA THR A 242 11.35 -20.87 -14.31
C THR A 242 12.22 -20.82 -15.58
N ALA A 243 12.44 -19.63 -16.12
CA ALA A 243 13.38 -19.40 -17.23
C ALA A 243 14.79 -19.84 -16.82
N LYS A 244 15.48 -20.57 -17.71
CA LYS A 244 16.93 -20.79 -17.62
C LYS A 244 17.65 -19.47 -17.44
N TYR A 245 18.67 -19.44 -16.60
CA TYR A 245 19.33 -18.20 -16.25
C TYR A 245 20.79 -18.41 -15.87
N ASN A 246 21.55 -17.31 -15.88
CA ASN A 246 22.86 -17.23 -15.25
C ASN A 246 23.07 -15.81 -14.68
N THR A 247 23.99 -15.66 -13.71
CA THR A 247 24.24 -14.37 -13.06
C THR A 247 25.67 -13.90 -13.28
N PHE A 248 25.85 -12.59 -13.46
CA PHE A 248 27.14 -12.01 -13.81
C PHE A 248 27.41 -10.73 -13.02
N THR A 249 28.67 -10.54 -12.65
CA THR A 249 29.20 -9.27 -12.12
C THR A 249 30.19 -8.63 -13.09
N ASP A 250 30.77 -9.42 -14.02
CA ASP A 250 31.66 -8.94 -15.07
C ASP A 250 30.88 -8.74 -16.40
N PRO A 251 30.92 -7.53 -17.01
CA PRO A 251 30.25 -7.27 -18.28
C PRO A 251 30.75 -8.14 -19.45
N SER A 252 32.04 -8.48 -19.48
CA SER A 252 32.63 -9.26 -20.57
C SER A 252 32.14 -10.71 -20.51
N GLU A 253 32.09 -11.30 -19.32
CA GLU A 253 31.52 -12.64 -19.10
C GLU A 253 30.03 -12.68 -19.47
N ALA A 254 29.26 -11.66 -19.08
CA ALA A 254 27.84 -11.55 -19.44
C ALA A 254 27.65 -11.51 -20.97
N LYS A 255 28.43 -10.69 -21.67
CA LYS A 255 28.37 -10.57 -23.13
C LYS A 255 28.81 -11.85 -23.84
N GLN A 256 29.82 -12.56 -23.32
CA GLN A 256 30.23 -13.87 -23.87
C GLN A 256 29.13 -14.91 -23.71
N TYR A 257 28.46 -14.96 -22.56
CA TYR A 257 27.31 -15.83 -22.34
C TYR A 257 26.16 -15.50 -23.30
N ILE A 258 25.77 -14.22 -23.42
CA ILE A 258 24.74 -13.76 -24.35
C ILE A 258 25.09 -14.13 -25.79
N LYS A 259 26.36 -13.97 -26.21
CA LYS A 259 26.82 -14.35 -27.56
C LYS A 259 26.63 -15.84 -27.83
N LYS A 260 26.80 -16.69 -26.81
CA LYS A 260 26.63 -18.15 -26.92
C LYS A 260 25.15 -18.55 -26.97
N GLU A 261 24.31 -17.95 -26.14
CA GLU A 261 22.87 -18.27 -26.07
C GLU A 261 22.07 -17.67 -27.24
N GLY A 262 22.47 -16.48 -27.73
CA GLY A 262 21.76 -15.76 -28.79
C GLY A 262 20.65 -14.83 -28.27
N ALA A 263 19.92 -14.22 -29.21
CA ALA A 263 18.74 -13.39 -28.95
C ALA A 263 17.49 -14.02 -29.63
N PRO A 264 16.26 -13.80 -29.13
CA PRO A 264 15.90 -12.91 -28.02
C PRO A 264 16.33 -13.42 -26.64
N ILE A 265 16.70 -12.50 -25.75
CA ILE A 265 17.17 -12.79 -24.38
C ILE A 265 16.75 -11.70 -23.41
N VAL A 266 16.64 -12.03 -22.12
CA VAL A 266 16.20 -11.07 -21.10
C VAL A 266 17.36 -10.73 -20.17
N VAL A 267 17.66 -9.44 -20.00
CA VAL A 267 18.67 -8.94 -19.07
C VAL A 267 17.96 -8.20 -17.93
N LYS A 268 18.17 -8.64 -16.69
CA LYS A 268 17.56 -8.01 -15.50
C LYS A 268 18.61 -7.59 -14.47
N THR A 269 18.32 -6.52 -13.74
CA THR A 269 19.08 -6.11 -12.55
C THR A 269 18.86 -7.06 -11.39
N HIS A 270 19.83 -7.23 -10.49
CA HIS A 270 19.70 -8.17 -9.38
C HIS A 270 18.68 -7.75 -8.30
N GLY A 271 18.64 -6.45 -7.94
CA GLY A 271 17.82 -5.91 -6.85
C GLY A 271 16.44 -5.40 -7.29
N LEU A 272 15.80 -4.65 -6.38
CA LEU A 272 14.55 -3.94 -6.64
C LEU A 272 14.76 -2.85 -7.71
N ALA A 273 13.82 -2.77 -8.64
CA ALA A 273 13.86 -1.81 -9.74
C ALA A 273 12.46 -1.28 -10.13
N ALA A 274 11.47 -1.40 -9.22
CA ALA A 274 10.10 -0.93 -9.41
C ALA A 274 9.48 -1.30 -10.78
N GLY A 275 9.67 -2.56 -11.22
CA GLY A 275 9.18 -3.07 -12.51
C GLY A 275 9.94 -2.59 -13.76
N LYS A 276 10.97 -1.75 -13.62
CA LYS A 276 11.76 -1.19 -14.73
C LYS A 276 13.08 -1.90 -14.99
N GLY A 277 13.45 -2.84 -14.13
CA GLY A 277 14.77 -3.47 -14.13
C GLY A 277 14.93 -4.66 -15.06
N ALA A 278 14.04 -4.86 -16.03
CA ALA A 278 14.08 -5.98 -16.99
C ALA A 278 14.00 -5.46 -18.42
N ILE A 279 14.97 -5.85 -19.25
CA ILE A 279 15.05 -5.50 -20.67
C ILE A 279 14.94 -6.80 -21.48
N VAL A 280 13.95 -6.85 -22.37
CA VAL A 280 13.82 -7.91 -23.38
C VAL A 280 14.58 -7.44 -24.62
N ALA A 281 15.75 -8.03 -24.85
CA ALA A 281 16.59 -7.72 -26.00
C ALA A 281 16.27 -8.67 -27.15
N MET A 282 15.84 -8.12 -28.28
CA MET A 282 15.52 -8.84 -29.50
C MET A 282 16.75 -9.06 -30.38
N THR A 283 17.81 -8.25 -30.18
CA THR A 283 19.10 -8.41 -30.86
C THR A 283 20.26 -8.55 -29.87
N LEU A 284 21.42 -8.99 -30.36
CA LEU A 284 22.64 -9.03 -29.56
C LEU A 284 23.12 -7.63 -29.16
N GLU A 285 22.99 -6.63 -30.05
CA GLU A 285 23.37 -5.25 -29.69
C GLU A 285 22.53 -4.72 -28.54
N GLU A 286 21.20 -4.90 -28.60
CA GLU A 286 20.29 -4.49 -27.51
C GLU A 286 20.65 -5.16 -26.18
N ALA A 287 21.03 -6.45 -26.22
CA ALA A 287 21.43 -7.19 -25.03
C ALA A 287 22.76 -6.66 -24.45
N TYR A 288 23.72 -6.30 -25.30
CA TYR A 288 25.00 -5.73 -24.86
C TYR A 288 24.82 -4.33 -24.27
N ASP A 289 23.96 -3.50 -24.89
CA ASP A 289 23.62 -2.19 -24.37
C ASP A 289 22.93 -2.27 -23.01
N ALA A 290 22.06 -3.26 -22.82
CA ALA A 290 21.43 -3.55 -21.53
C ALA A 290 22.47 -3.91 -20.45
N VAL A 291 23.44 -4.77 -20.78
CA VAL A 291 24.54 -5.13 -19.88
C VAL A 291 25.36 -3.90 -19.49
N ASP A 292 25.75 -3.06 -20.45
CA ASP A 292 26.57 -1.88 -20.19
C ASP A 292 25.82 -0.83 -19.38
N SER A 293 24.53 -0.65 -19.66
CA SER A 293 23.66 0.25 -18.89
C SER A 293 23.60 -0.17 -17.41
N MET A 294 23.49 -1.48 -17.15
CA MET A 294 23.34 -2.00 -15.79
C MET A 294 24.65 -2.08 -15.01
N LEU A 295 25.72 -2.66 -15.59
CA LEU A 295 26.98 -2.94 -14.86
C LEU A 295 28.04 -1.84 -14.99
N VAL A 296 28.04 -1.06 -16.08
CA VAL A 296 29.11 -0.06 -16.32
C VAL A 296 28.63 1.34 -15.96
N LYS A 297 27.43 1.72 -16.44
CA LYS A 297 26.87 3.06 -16.22
C LYS A 297 26.16 3.21 -14.88
N GLY A 298 25.91 2.11 -14.16
CA GLY A 298 25.26 2.12 -12.85
C GLY A 298 23.86 2.72 -12.87
N ALA A 299 23.13 2.60 -13.98
CA ALA A 299 21.85 3.30 -14.21
C ALA A 299 20.75 2.95 -13.17
N PHE A 300 20.95 1.88 -12.39
CA PHE A 300 20.01 1.38 -11.38
C PHE A 300 20.59 1.37 -9.95
N GLY A 301 21.62 2.17 -9.67
CA GLY A 301 22.21 2.31 -8.33
C GLY A 301 22.88 1.03 -7.80
N SER A 302 22.77 0.77 -6.49
CA SER A 302 23.43 -0.38 -5.83
C SER A 302 22.97 -1.76 -6.37
N GLY A 303 21.81 -1.83 -7.01
CA GLY A 303 21.30 -3.04 -7.68
C GLY A 303 22.01 -3.39 -9.00
N GLY A 304 22.89 -2.51 -9.51
CA GLY A 304 23.64 -2.69 -10.76
C GLY A 304 25.01 -3.38 -10.62
N SER A 305 25.38 -3.87 -9.43
CA SER A 305 26.66 -4.59 -9.23
C SER A 305 26.63 -6.04 -9.70
N LYS A 306 25.42 -6.58 -9.95
CA LYS A 306 25.17 -7.94 -10.42
C LYS A 306 23.95 -7.91 -11.32
N LEU A 307 23.99 -8.64 -12.42
CA LEU A 307 22.83 -8.85 -13.30
C LEU A 307 22.48 -10.33 -13.41
N ILE A 308 21.28 -10.59 -13.91
CA ILE A 308 20.80 -11.91 -14.30
C ILE A 308 20.44 -11.87 -15.78
N VAL A 309 20.90 -12.87 -16.54
CA VAL A 309 20.52 -13.09 -17.93
C VAL A 309 19.63 -14.32 -17.97
N GLU A 310 18.45 -14.21 -18.58
CA GLU A 310 17.45 -15.27 -18.65
C GLU A 310 17.08 -15.58 -20.10
N GLU A 311 16.71 -16.84 -20.38
CA GLU A 311 16.11 -17.20 -21.66
C GLU A 311 14.82 -16.41 -21.88
N PHE A 312 14.56 -16.04 -23.14
CA PHE A 312 13.28 -15.45 -23.51
C PHE A 312 12.18 -16.52 -23.56
N LEU A 313 11.07 -16.25 -22.88
CA LEU A 313 9.89 -17.11 -22.90
C LEU A 313 8.80 -16.47 -23.76
N GLU A 314 8.40 -17.15 -24.83
CA GLU A 314 7.30 -16.71 -25.68
C GLU A 314 5.97 -17.25 -25.13
N GLY A 315 5.03 -16.38 -24.81
CA GLY A 315 3.73 -16.77 -24.26
C GLY A 315 2.90 -15.60 -23.75
N ASP A 316 1.78 -15.93 -23.10
CA ASP A 316 0.92 -14.94 -22.46
C ASP A 316 1.35 -14.67 -21.03
N GLU A 317 1.52 -13.39 -20.69
CA GLU A 317 1.83 -12.95 -19.34
C GLU A 317 0.57 -12.90 -18.48
N VAL A 318 0.65 -13.54 -17.30
CA VAL A 318 -0.45 -13.61 -16.34
C VAL A 318 0.08 -13.55 -14.91
N SER A 319 -0.69 -12.95 -14.02
CA SER A 319 -0.34 -12.82 -12.61
C SER A 319 -1.27 -13.68 -11.75
N PHE A 320 -0.69 -14.50 -10.89
CA PHE A 320 -1.44 -15.41 -10.00
C PHE A 320 -1.13 -15.11 -8.54
N TYR A 321 -2.14 -14.72 -7.77
CA TYR A 321 -1.97 -14.29 -6.39
C TYR A 321 -2.49 -15.33 -5.40
N THR A 322 -1.74 -15.51 -4.31
CA THR A 322 -2.10 -16.42 -3.22
C THR A 322 -1.92 -15.75 -1.86
N LEU A 323 -2.83 -16.04 -0.94
CA LEU A 323 -2.71 -15.64 0.46
C LEU A 323 -2.03 -16.77 1.24
N VAL A 324 -0.99 -16.45 1.99
CA VAL A 324 -0.11 -17.43 2.63
C VAL A 324 0.06 -17.12 4.12
N ASP A 325 0.04 -18.16 4.97
CA ASP A 325 0.12 -18.05 6.44
C ASP A 325 1.42 -18.61 7.05
N GLY A 326 2.39 -18.92 6.20
CA GLY A 326 3.65 -19.56 6.54
C GLY A 326 3.74 -21.01 6.07
N GLU A 327 2.63 -21.75 6.02
CA GLU A 327 2.62 -23.17 5.65
C GLU A 327 1.55 -23.53 4.61
N ARG A 328 0.45 -22.77 4.61
CA ARG A 328 -0.69 -22.93 3.70
C ARG A 328 -0.73 -21.75 2.74
N ALA A 329 -1.21 -22.03 1.54
CA ALA A 329 -1.49 -21.02 0.53
C ALA A 329 -2.91 -21.25 -0.01
N ILE A 330 -3.72 -20.20 -0.05
CA ILE A 330 -5.04 -20.21 -0.66
C ILE A 330 -5.03 -19.31 -1.90
N PRO A 331 -5.59 -19.76 -3.04
CA PRO A 331 -5.64 -18.95 -4.25
C PRO A 331 -6.59 -17.76 -4.07
N MET A 332 -6.18 -16.61 -4.60
CA MET A 332 -7.06 -15.45 -4.76
C MET A 332 -7.80 -15.52 -6.10
N ALA A 333 -8.70 -14.56 -6.37
CA ALA A 333 -9.29 -14.43 -7.70
C ALA A 333 -8.22 -14.23 -8.77
N SER A 334 -8.45 -14.74 -9.99
CA SER A 334 -7.54 -14.50 -11.10
C SER A 334 -7.54 -13.03 -11.51
N VAL A 335 -6.41 -12.54 -12.01
CA VAL A 335 -6.25 -11.15 -12.47
C VAL A 335 -5.28 -11.13 -13.64
N GLN A 336 -5.47 -10.20 -14.57
CA GLN A 336 -4.48 -9.90 -15.60
C GLN A 336 -4.25 -8.39 -15.62
N ASP A 337 -3.00 -8.00 -15.50
CA ASP A 337 -2.52 -6.63 -15.58
C ASP A 337 -2.04 -6.28 -16.99
N HIS A 338 -1.89 -4.98 -17.24
CA HIS A 338 -1.36 -4.44 -18.47
C HIS A 338 -0.12 -3.59 -18.15
N LYS A 339 1.07 -4.18 -18.25
CA LYS A 339 2.33 -3.53 -17.81
C LYS A 339 2.81 -2.43 -18.76
N ARG A 340 2.62 -2.58 -20.07
CA ARG A 340 3.13 -1.65 -21.09
C ARG A 340 2.36 -0.32 -21.06
N VAL A 341 3.07 0.78 -21.29
CA VAL A 341 2.52 2.15 -21.17
C VAL A 341 1.49 2.48 -22.25
N GLY A 342 1.66 1.96 -23.47
CA GLY A 342 0.85 2.28 -24.63
C GLY A 342 -0.13 1.17 -25.01
N ASP A 343 -1.16 1.58 -25.77
CA ASP A 343 -2.14 0.67 -26.36
C ASP A 343 -1.43 -0.36 -27.28
N GLY A 344 -2.02 -1.55 -27.40
CA GLY A 344 -1.43 -2.68 -28.13
C GLY A 344 -0.16 -3.23 -27.47
N ASP A 345 0.02 -2.99 -26.17
CA ASP A 345 1.20 -3.37 -25.39
C ASP A 345 2.52 -2.78 -25.94
N THR A 346 2.46 -1.51 -26.35
CA THR A 346 3.61 -0.77 -26.89
C THR A 346 4.33 0.09 -25.84
N GLY A 347 5.55 0.53 -26.17
CA GLY A 347 6.36 1.38 -25.30
C GLY A 347 6.98 0.66 -24.10
N PRO A 348 7.67 1.35 -23.17
CA PRO A 348 8.32 0.72 -22.01
C PRO A 348 7.35 0.04 -21.03
N ASN A 349 7.91 -0.88 -20.24
CA ASN A 349 7.23 -1.46 -19.07
C ASN A 349 7.00 -0.40 -17.98
N THR A 350 5.91 -0.58 -17.25
CA THR A 350 5.49 0.27 -16.13
C THR A 350 5.15 -0.60 -14.93
N GLY A 351 4.77 0.00 -13.80
CA GLY A 351 4.19 -0.73 -12.68
C GLY A 351 2.79 -1.32 -12.94
N GLY A 352 2.17 -1.04 -14.10
CA GLY A 352 0.82 -1.47 -14.48
C GLY A 352 -0.08 -0.27 -14.81
N MET A 353 -0.67 -0.28 -16.02
CA MET A 353 -1.59 0.75 -16.56
C MET A 353 -3.07 0.36 -16.44
N GLY A 354 -3.36 -0.84 -15.96
CA GLY A 354 -4.70 -1.32 -15.72
C GLY A 354 -4.71 -2.81 -15.43
N ALA A 355 -5.82 -3.30 -14.90
CA ALA A 355 -6.02 -4.71 -14.62
C ALA A 355 -7.51 -5.06 -14.66
N TYR A 356 -7.82 -6.34 -14.78
CA TYR A 356 -9.19 -6.83 -14.65
C TYR A 356 -9.25 -8.20 -13.99
N SER A 357 -10.38 -8.48 -13.34
CA SER A 357 -10.60 -9.70 -12.57
C SER A 357 -12.07 -10.14 -12.64
N PRO A 358 -12.39 -11.42 -12.87
CA PRO A 358 -11.46 -12.53 -13.11
C PRO A 358 -10.81 -12.46 -14.49
N ALA A 359 -9.64 -13.09 -14.63
CA ALA A 359 -8.95 -13.25 -15.89
C ALA A 359 -9.30 -14.62 -16.54
N PRO A 360 -9.97 -14.65 -17.72
CA PRO A 360 -10.39 -15.90 -18.38
C PRO A 360 -9.23 -16.81 -18.79
N VAL A 361 -8.06 -16.23 -19.07
CA VAL A 361 -6.83 -16.96 -19.45
C VAL A 361 -6.35 -17.90 -18.33
N LEU A 362 -6.64 -17.59 -17.07
CA LEU A 362 -6.29 -18.43 -15.92
C LEU A 362 -7.44 -19.39 -15.60
N THR A 363 -7.55 -20.48 -16.36
CA THR A 363 -8.56 -21.53 -16.12
C THR A 363 -8.35 -22.23 -14.77
N PRO A 364 -9.40 -22.84 -14.18
CA PRO A 364 -9.26 -23.60 -12.93
C PRO A 364 -8.16 -24.68 -12.97
N GLU A 365 -8.01 -25.35 -14.11
CA GLU A 365 -6.97 -26.38 -14.33
C GLU A 365 -5.57 -25.77 -14.28
N LEU A 366 -5.39 -24.61 -14.94
CA LEU A 366 -4.12 -23.89 -14.94
C LEU A 366 -3.79 -23.34 -13.54
N GLN A 367 -4.78 -22.79 -12.83
CA GLN A 367 -4.60 -22.35 -11.44
C GLN A 367 -4.19 -23.53 -10.52
N SER A 368 -4.84 -24.69 -10.66
CA SER A 368 -4.47 -25.90 -9.92
C SER A 368 -3.05 -26.37 -10.26
N PHE A 369 -2.64 -26.27 -11.53
CA PHE A 369 -1.27 -26.59 -11.93
C PHE A 369 -0.27 -25.62 -11.28
N VAL A 370 -0.48 -24.31 -11.39
CA VAL A 370 0.37 -23.28 -10.76
C VAL A 370 0.48 -23.50 -9.26
N MET A 371 -0.63 -23.81 -8.58
CA MET A 371 -0.60 -24.14 -7.16
C MET A 371 0.33 -25.33 -6.86
N LYS A 372 0.22 -26.42 -7.62
CA LYS A 372 0.97 -27.67 -7.37
C LYS A 372 2.43 -27.59 -7.76
N SER A 373 2.77 -26.93 -8.88
CA SER A 373 4.12 -26.93 -9.43
C SER A 373 4.95 -25.71 -9.05
N ILE A 374 4.31 -24.61 -8.62
CA ILE A 374 5.00 -23.34 -8.34
C ILE A 374 4.77 -22.89 -6.90
N ILE A 375 3.52 -22.62 -6.51
CA ILE A 375 3.23 -21.98 -5.22
C ILE A 375 3.51 -22.90 -4.04
N LEU A 376 2.92 -24.10 -4.01
CA LEU A 376 3.05 -25.02 -2.88
C LEU A 376 4.50 -25.49 -2.68
N PRO A 377 5.30 -25.83 -3.73
CA PRO A 377 6.71 -26.11 -3.57
C PRO A 377 7.49 -24.93 -2.99
N THR A 378 7.19 -23.70 -3.42
CA THR A 378 7.83 -22.48 -2.89
C THR A 378 7.52 -22.31 -1.40
N VAL A 379 6.24 -22.30 -1.02
CA VAL A 379 5.81 -22.07 0.37
C VAL A 379 6.35 -23.15 1.30
N LYS A 380 6.23 -24.43 0.91
CA LYS A 380 6.75 -25.55 1.71
C LYS A 380 8.27 -25.56 1.80
N GLY A 381 8.95 -25.28 0.69
CA GLY A 381 10.41 -25.23 0.64
C GLY A 381 10.96 -24.11 1.51
N MET A 382 10.37 -22.92 1.41
CA MET A 382 10.74 -21.79 2.28
C MET A 382 10.47 -22.09 3.76
N ALA A 383 9.34 -22.72 4.09
CA ALA A 383 9.07 -23.15 5.46
C ALA A 383 10.12 -24.16 5.97
N ALA A 384 10.52 -25.14 5.14
CA ALA A 384 11.57 -26.10 5.46
C ALA A 384 12.94 -25.43 5.69
N ASP A 385 13.21 -24.31 5.02
CA ASP A 385 14.43 -23.51 5.20
C ASP A 385 14.36 -22.51 6.37
N GLY A 386 13.35 -22.64 7.23
CA GLY A 386 13.12 -21.73 8.36
C GLY A 386 12.88 -20.29 7.86
N CYS A 387 12.13 -20.14 6.77
CA CYS A 387 11.84 -18.88 6.09
C CYS A 387 10.34 -18.81 5.77
N LYS A 388 9.47 -19.00 6.77
CA LYS A 388 8.01 -18.98 6.54
C LYS A 388 7.59 -17.67 5.88
N PHE A 389 6.77 -17.78 4.83
CA PHE A 389 6.22 -16.64 4.11
C PHE A 389 4.80 -16.37 4.62
N VAL A 390 4.55 -15.17 5.16
CA VAL A 390 3.21 -14.70 5.54
C VAL A 390 2.89 -13.49 4.68
N GLY A 391 1.71 -13.42 4.07
CA GLY A 391 1.33 -12.29 3.22
C GLY A 391 0.65 -12.72 1.93
N VAL A 392 0.72 -11.85 0.93
CA VAL A 392 0.32 -12.16 -0.44
C VAL A 392 1.56 -12.52 -1.26
N LEU A 393 1.55 -13.70 -1.86
CA LEU A 393 2.57 -14.13 -2.83
C LEU A 393 1.96 -14.06 -4.23
N GLY A 394 2.40 -13.07 -5.00
CA GLY A 394 2.06 -12.89 -6.41
C GLY A 394 3.10 -13.55 -7.31
N ALA A 395 2.69 -14.51 -8.12
CA ALA A 395 3.53 -15.14 -9.14
C ALA A 395 3.29 -14.47 -10.49
N GLY A 396 4.31 -13.81 -11.04
CA GLY A 396 4.33 -13.43 -12.43
C GLY A 396 4.65 -14.66 -13.28
N LEU A 397 3.80 -14.99 -14.25
CA LEU A 397 3.91 -16.20 -15.05
C LEU A 397 3.90 -15.87 -16.54
N ILE A 398 4.59 -16.70 -17.31
CA ILE A 398 4.39 -16.81 -18.75
C ILE A 398 3.77 -18.17 -19.04
N ILE A 399 2.62 -18.18 -19.68
CA ILE A 399 2.00 -19.40 -20.24
C ILE A 399 2.67 -19.66 -21.58
N GLU A 400 3.64 -20.55 -21.60
CA GLU A 400 4.52 -20.74 -22.75
C GLU A 400 3.73 -21.24 -23.96
N LYS A 401 3.83 -20.52 -25.08
CA LYS A 401 3.06 -20.78 -26.30
C LYS A 401 3.30 -22.18 -26.88
N LYS A 402 4.52 -22.71 -26.73
CA LYS A 402 4.90 -24.02 -27.26
C LYS A 402 4.32 -25.18 -26.47
N SER A 403 4.21 -25.05 -25.14
CA SER A 403 3.88 -26.15 -24.25
C SER A 403 2.55 -25.99 -23.53
N GLY A 404 2.02 -24.77 -23.45
CA GLY A 404 0.85 -24.42 -22.65
C GLY A 404 1.11 -24.40 -21.13
N PHE A 405 2.33 -24.69 -20.68
CA PHE A 405 2.66 -24.74 -19.26
C PHE A 405 3.14 -23.39 -18.72
N PRO A 406 2.78 -23.05 -17.47
CA PRO A 406 3.25 -21.84 -16.83
C PRO A 406 4.71 -21.97 -16.40
N LYS A 407 5.50 -20.94 -16.68
CA LYS A 407 6.84 -20.72 -16.12
C LYS A 407 6.85 -19.44 -15.29
N LEU A 408 7.46 -19.52 -14.12
CA LEU A 408 7.60 -18.40 -13.20
C LEU A 408 8.67 -17.42 -13.68
N ILE A 409 8.32 -16.14 -13.80
CA ILE A 409 9.24 -15.07 -14.20
C ILE A 409 9.75 -14.25 -13.00
N GLU A 410 8.91 -14.03 -12.00
CA GLU A 410 9.21 -13.30 -10.77
C GLU A 410 8.16 -13.55 -9.69
N TYR A 411 8.51 -13.20 -8.45
CA TYR A 411 7.57 -13.09 -7.35
C TYR A 411 7.42 -11.64 -6.90
N ASP A 412 6.18 -11.22 -6.68
CA ASP A 412 5.81 -10.11 -5.82
C ASP A 412 5.46 -10.66 -4.43
N VAL A 413 5.96 -10.02 -3.38
CA VAL A 413 5.77 -10.48 -1.99
C VAL A 413 4.72 -9.67 -1.22
N ARG A 414 3.89 -8.96 -1.96
CA ARG A 414 2.81 -8.08 -1.47
C ARG A 414 1.68 -8.04 -2.50
N PHE A 415 0.59 -7.34 -2.18
CA PHE A 415 -0.48 -7.13 -3.17
C PHE A 415 0.04 -6.36 -4.42
N GLY A 416 -0.44 -6.74 -5.61
CA GLY A 416 -0.20 -6.01 -6.86
C GLY A 416 -0.78 -4.59 -6.84
N ASP A 417 -0.24 -3.69 -7.65
CA ASP A 417 -0.85 -2.40 -7.93
C ASP A 417 -0.76 -2.17 -9.45
N PRO A 418 -1.86 -2.21 -10.22
CA PRO A 418 -3.24 -1.92 -9.78
C PRO A 418 -4.12 -3.14 -9.42
N GLU A 419 -3.59 -4.36 -9.37
CA GLU A 419 -4.39 -5.58 -9.15
C GLU A 419 -5.16 -5.60 -7.82
N CYS A 420 -4.57 -5.05 -6.75
CA CYS A 420 -5.28 -4.91 -5.47
C CYS A 420 -6.59 -4.14 -5.60
N GLN A 421 -6.66 -3.17 -6.52
CA GLN A 421 -7.80 -2.29 -6.67
C GLN A 421 -9.02 -3.07 -7.19
N VAL A 422 -8.83 -3.96 -8.16
CA VAL A 422 -9.90 -4.86 -8.64
C VAL A 422 -10.23 -5.97 -7.64
N PHE A 423 -9.26 -6.43 -6.83
CA PHE A 423 -9.55 -7.37 -5.76
C PHE A 423 -10.46 -6.75 -4.70
N MET A 424 -10.12 -5.57 -4.19
CA MET A 424 -10.83 -4.99 -3.05
C MET A 424 -12.24 -4.53 -3.36
N VAL A 425 -12.59 -4.24 -4.62
CA VAL A 425 -13.98 -3.98 -5.01
C VAL A 425 -14.81 -5.26 -5.19
N ARG A 426 -14.16 -6.41 -5.41
CA ARG A 426 -14.82 -7.72 -5.59
C ARG A 426 -14.86 -8.55 -4.31
N LEU A 427 -13.96 -8.35 -3.36
CA LEU A 427 -13.86 -9.15 -2.15
C LEU A 427 -15.12 -8.98 -1.29
N LYS A 428 -15.77 -10.10 -0.95
CA LYS A 428 -16.90 -10.14 -0.01
C LYS A 428 -16.48 -10.58 1.39
N SER A 429 -15.45 -11.42 1.48
CA SER A 429 -14.91 -11.86 2.77
C SER A 429 -14.48 -10.70 3.64
N ASP A 430 -14.60 -10.89 4.95
CA ASP A 430 -14.09 -9.97 5.96
C ASP A 430 -12.56 -9.90 5.89
N LEU A 431 -12.04 -8.82 5.27
CA LEU A 431 -10.60 -8.68 5.02
C LEU A 431 -9.79 -8.70 6.32
N ALA A 432 -10.14 -7.93 7.35
CA ALA A 432 -9.36 -7.88 8.58
C ALA A 432 -9.27 -9.25 9.26
N ARG A 433 -10.39 -9.99 9.29
CA ARG A 433 -10.41 -11.37 9.83
C ARG A 433 -9.49 -12.30 9.05
N VAL A 434 -9.51 -12.22 7.72
CA VAL A 434 -8.66 -13.04 6.84
C VAL A 434 -7.18 -12.71 7.03
N LEU A 435 -6.81 -11.43 7.09
CA LEU A 435 -5.42 -11.01 7.28
C LEU A 435 -4.89 -11.41 8.68
N LEU A 436 -5.73 -11.30 9.72
CA LEU A 436 -5.39 -11.79 11.06
C LEU A 436 -5.17 -13.31 11.08
N ALA A 437 -6.04 -14.07 10.43
CA ALA A 437 -5.88 -15.52 10.32
C ALA A 437 -4.56 -15.89 9.63
N ALA A 438 -4.19 -15.17 8.56
CA ALA A 438 -2.89 -15.36 7.92
C ALA A 438 -1.71 -15.05 8.86
N CYS A 439 -1.77 -13.95 9.60
CA CYS A 439 -0.73 -13.58 10.58
C CYS A 439 -0.56 -14.62 11.70
N ARG A 440 -1.62 -15.37 12.03
CA ARG A 440 -1.64 -16.38 13.09
C ARG A 440 -1.33 -17.80 12.62
N GLY A 441 -1.16 -18.04 11.31
CA GLY A 441 -1.00 -19.41 10.80
C GLY A 441 -2.31 -20.20 10.71
N GLU A 442 -3.44 -19.50 10.64
CA GLU A 442 -4.79 -20.04 10.83
C GLU A 442 -5.62 -20.05 9.51
N LEU A 443 -4.99 -20.11 8.33
CA LEU A 443 -5.76 -20.19 7.07
C LEU A 443 -6.39 -21.56 6.80
N SER A 444 -6.21 -22.52 7.70
CA SER A 444 -6.87 -23.82 7.60
C SER A 444 -8.39 -23.66 7.62
N GLY A 445 -9.05 -24.06 6.52
CA GLY A 445 -10.51 -23.92 6.37
C GLY A 445 -11.01 -22.51 6.05
N VAL A 446 -10.11 -21.54 5.85
CA VAL A 446 -10.47 -20.20 5.39
C VAL A 446 -10.69 -20.22 3.88
N THR A 447 -11.79 -19.62 3.43
CA THR A 447 -12.11 -19.42 2.01
C THR A 447 -12.33 -17.94 1.71
N LEU A 448 -11.92 -17.51 0.51
CA LEU A 448 -12.19 -16.16 0.02
C LEU A 448 -13.44 -16.17 -0.85
N ASP A 449 -14.48 -15.45 -0.43
CA ASP A 449 -15.68 -15.20 -1.22
C ASP A 449 -15.51 -13.93 -2.05
N TRP A 450 -15.89 -14.03 -3.32
CA TRP A 450 -15.72 -12.99 -4.32
C TRP A 450 -17.06 -12.70 -4.99
N SER A 451 -17.27 -11.43 -5.35
CA SER A 451 -18.37 -11.06 -6.21
C SER A 451 -18.28 -11.78 -7.56
N PRO A 452 -19.38 -12.36 -8.09
CA PRO A 452 -19.38 -12.93 -9.43
C PRO A 452 -19.23 -11.84 -10.50
N GLU A 453 -19.60 -10.60 -10.18
CA GLU A 453 -19.39 -9.45 -11.06
C GLU A 453 -17.89 -9.20 -11.29
N PRO A 454 -17.42 -9.16 -12.55
CA PRO A 454 -16.07 -8.73 -12.87
C PRO A 454 -15.83 -7.27 -12.50
N ALA A 455 -14.56 -6.94 -12.31
CA ALA A 455 -14.06 -5.60 -12.11
C ALA A 455 -12.91 -5.29 -13.07
N MET A 456 -12.81 -4.03 -13.46
CA MET A 456 -11.70 -3.48 -14.25
C MET A 456 -11.20 -2.20 -13.60
N VAL A 457 -9.90 -1.99 -13.65
CA VAL A 457 -9.25 -0.73 -13.28
C VAL A 457 -8.48 -0.18 -14.47
N VAL A 458 -8.72 1.09 -14.80
CA VAL A 458 -7.93 1.88 -15.74
C VAL A 458 -7.07 2.85 -14.93
N VAL A 459 -5.75 2.79 -15.11
CA VAL A 459 -4.84 3.72 -14.44
C VAL A 459 -4.69 4.97 -15.28
N MET A 460 -4.94 6.13 -14.66
CA MET A 460 -4.54 7.42 -15.21
C MET A 460 -3.18 7.83 -14.64
N ALA A 461 -2.26 8.18 -15.53
CA ALA A 461 -0.88 8.51 -15.24
C ALA A 461 -0.51 9.91 -15.72
N SER A 462 0.48 10.53 -15.08
CA SER A 462 1.00 11.85 -15.46
C SER A 462 1.70 11.75 -16.81
N LYS A 463 1.39 12.65 -17.76
CA LYS A 463 2.03 12.67 -19.08
C LYS A 463 3.55 12.63 -18.96
N GLY A 464 4.16 11.69 -19.68
CA GLY A 464 5.60 11.42 -19.65
C GLY A 464 6.00 10.18 -18.82
N TYR A 465 5.14 9.70 -17.91
CA TYR A 465 5.33 8.40 -17.26
C TYR A 465 5.42 7.27 -18.31
N PRO A 466 6.31 6.26 -18.15
CA PRO A 466 7.20 5.97 -17.02
C PRO A 466 8.55 6.71 -17.01
N GLY A 467 8.77 7.61 -17.97
CA GLY A 467 9.91 8.52 -18.03
C GLY A 467 9.76 9.74 -17.12
N ALA A 468 10.34 10.87 -17.53
CA ALA A 468 10.18 12.13 -16.82
C ALA A 468 8.76 12.68 -17.02
N TYR A 469 8.15 13.20 -15.96
CA TYR A 469 6.81 13.78 -15.96
C TYR A 469 6.78 15.02 -15.05
N GLU A 470 5.83 15.91 -15.33
CA GLU A 470 5.59 17.09 -14.50
C GLU A 470 4.56 16.79 -13.41
N ALA A 471 4.91 17.09 -12.16
CA ALA A 471 3.99 17.04 -11.03
C ALA A 471 3.26 18.39 -10.86
N GLY A 472 2.19 18.41 -10.07
CA GLY A 472 1.44 19.62 -9.71
C GLY A 472 0.26 19.95 -10.61
N SER A 473 -0.02 19.15 -11.65
CA SER A 473 -1.19 19.39 -12.50
C SER A 473 -2.50 19.14 -11.75
N VAL A 474 -3.44 20.08 -11.88
CA VAL A 474 -4.71 20.06 -11.13
C VAL A 474 -5.67 19.00 -11.69
N ILE A 475 -6.32 18.27 -10.78
CA ILE A 475 -7.31 17.24 -11.06
C ILE A 475 -8.67 17.73 -10.54
N LYS A 476 -9.71 17.63 -11.35
CA LYS A 476 -11.07 18.04 -10.98
C LYS A 476 -12.10 16.98 -11.35
N ASN A 477 -13.30 17.14 -10.78
CA ASN A 477 -14.51 16.39 -11.13
C ASN A 477 -14.50 14.90 -10.73
N LEU A 478 -13.75 14.53 -9.67
CA LEU A 478 -13.65 13.13 -9.25
C LEU A 478 -14.96 12.60 -8.65
N GLU A 479 -15.65 13.40 -7.84
CA GLU A 479 -16.91 13.01 -7.20
C GLU A 479 -18.00 12.76 -8.25
N ALA A 480 -18.10 13.64 -9.26
CA ALA A 480 -19.03 13.44 -10.36
C ALA A 480 -18.65 12.22 -11.21
N ALA A 481 -17.35 12.00 -11.44
CA ALA A 481 -16.85 10.84 -12.16
C ALA A 481 -17.18 9.51 -11.46
N GLU A 482 -17.17 9.45 -10.12
CA GLU A 482 -17.64 8.25 -9.39
C GLU A 482 -19.15 8.00 -9.54
N MET A 483 -19.92 9.02 -9.92
CA MET A 483 -21.38 8.97 -10.00
C MET A 483 -21.92 8.75 -11.42
N VAL A 484 -21.08 8.76 -12.46
CA VAL A 484 -21.55 8.60 -13.85
C VAL A 484 -22.15 7.23 -14.15
N ALA A 485 -21.76 6.22 -13.37
CA ALA A 485 -22.27 4.87 -13.49
C ALA A 485 -22.26 4.15 -12.12
N PRO A 486 -23.12 3.14 -11.92
CA PRO A 486 -23.12 2.40 -10.66
C PRO A 486 -21.81 1.60 -10.49
N SER A 487 -21.39 1.43 -9.23
CA SER A 487 -20.21 0.63 -8.85
C SER A 487 -18.88 1.10 -9.45
N VAL A 488 -18.72 2.41 -9.63
CA VAL A 488 -17.43 3.06 -9.90
C VAL A 488 -16.78 3.46 -8.58
N LYS A 489 -15.46 3.26 -8.47
CA LYS A 489 -14.63 3.76 -7.39
C LYS A 489 -13.28 4.23 -7.95
N ILE A 490 -12.88 5.44 -7.60
CA ILE A 490 -11.59 6.02 -7.96
C ILE A 490 -10.66 5.85 -6.77
N PHE A 491 -9.62 5.05 -6.95
CA PHE A 491 -8.54 4.92 -5.98
C PHE A 491 -7.43 5.91 -6.32
N HIS A 492 -6.98 6.62 -5.29
CA HIS A 492 -5.90 7.58 -5.43
C HIS A 492 -4.55 6.91 -5.20
N SER A 493 -3.63 7.12 -6.13
CA SER A 493 -2.21 6.79 -6.01
C SER A 493 -1.44 8.07 -5.68
N GLY A 494 -0.69 8.63 -6.62
CA GLY A 494 0.06 9.87 -6.41
C GLY A 494 -0.80 11.12 -6.50
N THR A 495 -1.65 11.38 -5.51
CA THR A 495 -2.38 12.66 -5.39
C THR A 495 -2.03 13.37 -4.08
N ALA A 496 -1.98 14.70 -4.14
CA ALA A 496 -1.74 15.57 -3.00
C ALA A 496 -2.66 16.80 -3.06
N PHE A 497 -2.75 17.56 -1.96
CA PHE A 497 -3.32 18.90 -2.00
C PHE A 497 -2.23 19.92 -2.31
N GLY A 498 -2.47 20.77 -3.31
CA GLY A 498 -1.63 21.92 -3.63
C GLY A 498 -1.72 23.01 -2.57
N SER A 499 -0.88 24.04 -2.68
CA SER A 499 -0.87 25.19 -1.77
C SER A 499 -2.17 26.01 -1.81
N ASP A 500 -2.90 25.91 -2.91
CA ASP A 500 -4.22 26.52 -3.13
C ASP A 500 -5.39 25.63 -2.68
N GLY A 501 -5.11 24.46 -2.09
CA GLY A 501 -6.10 23.49 -1.66
C GLY A 501 -6.68 22.62 -2.78
N ASN A 502 -6.25 22.81 -4.03
CA ASN A 502 -6.70 21.96 -5.14
C ASN A 502 -6.05 20.58 -5.07
N LEU A 503 -6.78 19.56 -5.52
CA LEU A 503 -6.19 18.23 -5.71
C LEU A 503 -5.25 18.25 -6.93
N ILE A 504 -4.03 17.77 -6.75
CA ILE A 504 -2.98 17.75 -7.77
C ILE A 504 -2.39 16.35 -7.97
N ALA A 505 -1.88 16.10 -9.17
CA ALA A 505 -1.05 14.94 -9.47
C ALA A 505 0.35 15.11 -8.86
N ALA A 506 0.78 14.16 -8.04
CA ALA A 506 2.04 14.20 -7.29
C ALA A 506 2.99 13.05 -7.63
N SER A 507 2.61 12.12 -8.51
CA SER A 507 3.48 11.01 -8.93
C SER A 507 3.19 10.54 -10.37
N GLY A 508 3.93 9.53 -10.84
CA GLY A 508 3.77 8.96 -12.18
C GLY A 508 2.39 8.32 -12.38
N ARG A 509 1.97 7.43 -11.48
CA ARG A 509 0.59 6.88 -11.48
C ARG A 509 -0.26 7.65 -10.47
N VAL A 510 -1.43 8.11 -10.89
CA VAL A 510 -2.16 9.13 -10.13
C VAL A 510 -3.51 8.61 -9.65
N LEU A 511 -4.30 8.02 -10.55
CA LEU A 511 -5.62 7.48 -10.23
C LEU A 511 -5.75 6.07 -10.78
N GLY A 512 -6.49 5.22 -10.09
CA GLY A 512 -7.02 3.97 -10.62
C GLY A 512 -8.53 4.02 -10.62
N VAL A 513 -9.11 4.20 -11.81
CA VAL A 513 -10.56 4.29 -12.01
C VAL A 513 -11.09 2.88 -12.16
N THR A 514 -11.74 2.39 -11.11
CA THR A 514 -12.18 1.00 -10.99
C THR A 514 -13.69 0.91 -11.12
N ALA A 515 -14.21 -0.02 -11.91
CA ALA A 515 -15.63 -0.27 -12.02
C ALA A 515 -15.96 -1.76 -12.00
N LYS A 516 -17.13 -2.11 -11.45
CA LYS A 516 -17.75 -3.43 -11.62
C LYS A 516 -18.82 -3.42 -12.69
N GLY A 517 -19.03 -4.57 -13.33
CA GLY A 517 -20.09 -4.79 -14.32
C GLY A 517 -20.68 -6.20 -14.21
N MET A 518 -21.81 -6.44 -14.88
CA MET A 518 -22.40 -7.78 -15.00
C MET A 518 -21.50 -8.71 -15.85
N ASN A 519 -20.70 -8.13 -16.74
CA ASN A 519 -19.67 -8.77 -17.56
C ASN A 519 -18.48 -7.83 -17.73
N LEU A 520 -17.39 -8.30 -18.35
CA LEU A 520 -16.15 -7.52 -18.49
C LEU A 520 -16.36 -6.31 -19.43
N GLU A 521 -17.19 -6.45 -20.45
CA GLU A 521 -17.57 -5.37 -21.38
C GLU A 521 -18.18 -4.19 -20.63
N GLN A 522 -19.15 -4.46 -19.74
CA GLN A 522 -19.81 -3.42 -18.97
C GLN A 522 -18.88 -2.84 -17.89
N ALA A 523 -18.03 -3.65 -17.26
CA ALA A 523 -17.03 -3.13 -16.32
C ALA A 523 -16.06 -2.17 -17.03
N ARG A 524 -15.65 -2.50 -18.26
CA ARG A 524 -14.84 -1.65 -19.14
C ARG A 524 -15.56 -0.35 -19.45
N GLU A 525 -16.77 -0.43 -20.00
CA GLU A 525 -17.58 0.74 -20.37
C GLU A 525 -17.72 1.72 -19.20
N ARG A 526 -18.08 1.23 -18.01
CA ARG A 526 -18.24 2.06 -16.81
C ARG A 526 -16.93 2.71 -16.36
N ALA A 527 -15.81 1.97 -16.41
CA ALA A 527 -14.51 2.53 -16.05
C ALA A 527 -14.11 3.64 -17.01
N TYR A 528 -14.27 3.45 -18.33
CA TYR A 528 -13.94 4.48 -19.32
C TYR A 528 -14.87 5.68 -19.27
N ASN A 529 -16.18 5.49 -19.08
CA ASN A 529 -17.13 6.60 -18.88
C ASN A 529 -16.72 7.47 -17.68
N ALA A 530 -16.25 6.86 -16.60
CA ALA A 530 -15.75 7.58 -15.43
C ALA A 530 -14.42 8.28 -15.72
N VAL A 531 -13.49 7.64 -16.43
CA VAL A 531 -12.23 8.27 -16.87
C VAL A 531 -12.51 9.52 -17.71
N GLU A 532 -13.44 9.46 -18.66
CA GLU A 532 -13.81 10.57 -19.54
C GLU A 532 -14.47 11.73 -18.78
N ALA A 533 -15.14 11.44 -17.67
CA ALA A 533 -15.74 12.46 -16.81
C ALA A 533 -14.70 13.20 -15.93
N ILE A 534 -13.49 12.67 -15.77
CA ILE A 534 -12.43 13.31 -14.97
C ILE A 534 -11.81 14.45 -15.77
N ASN A 535 -11.76 15.64 -15.17
CA ASN A 535 -11.08 16.78 -15.77
C ASN A 535 -9.63 16.84 -15.27
N TRP A 536 -8.73 16.21 -16.04
CA TRP A 536 -7.30 16.24 -15.78
C TRP A 536 -6.48 16.29 -17.08
N PRO A 537 -6.21 17.49 -17.63
CA PRO A 537 -5.47 17.65 -18.89
C PRO A 537 -4.01 17.16 -18.83
N GLY A 538 -3.43 17.09 -17.63
CA GLY A 538 -2.08 16.60 -17.38
C GLY A 538 -1.96 15.07 -17.36
N GLY A 539 -3.09 14.36 -17.42
CA GLY A 539 -3.16 12.91 -17.39
C GLY A 539 -3.20 12.27 -18.77
N PHE A 540 -2.89 10.98 -18.82
CA PHE A 540 -3.21 10.07 -19.92
C PHE A 540 -3.53 8.68 -19.36
N TYR A 541 -4.13 7.82 -20.18
CA TYR A 541 -4.47 6.44 -19.87
C TYR A 541 -4.45 5.61 -21.16
N ARG A 542 -4.45 4.28 -21.02
CA ARG A 542 -4.63 3.35 -22.14
C ARG A 542 -6.10 3.18 -22.48
N HIS A 543 -6.44 2.98 -23.75
CA HIS A 543 -7.83 2.82 -24.22
C HIS A 543 -8.24 1.34 -24.40
N ASP A 544 -7.30 0.42 -24.22
CA ASP A 544 -7.45 -0.99 -24.55
C ASP A 544 -7.41 -1.92 -23.32
N ILE A 545 -7.48 -1.41 -22.08
CA ILE A 545 -7.48 -2.28 -20.89
C ILE A 545 -8.58 -3.37 -21.02
N GLY A 546 -8.15 -4.63 -20.96
CA GLY A 546 -9.01 -5.81 -21.09
C GLY A 546 -9.18 -6.34 -22.53
N TRP A 547 -8.55 -5.73 -23.54
CA TRP A 547 -8.73 -6.08 -24.96
C TRP A 547 -8.46 -7.55 -25.30
N ARG A 548 -7.55 -8.22 -24.58
CA ARG A 548 -7.25 -9.64 -24.78
C ARG A 548 -8.37 -10.58 -24.33
N ALA A 549 -9.17 -10.17 -23.35
CA ALA A 549 -10.29 -10.96 -22.84
C ALA A 549 -11.62 -10.69 -23.56
N LEU A 550 -11.72 -9.53 -24.21
CA LEU A 550 -12.94 -9.10 -24.88
C LEU A 550 -12.93 -9.54 -26.36
N PRO A 551 -14.10 -9.83 -26.95
CA PRO A 551 -14.18 -10.10 -28.38
C PRO A 551 -13.67 -8.89 -29.18
N LYS A 552 -12.81 -9.12 -30.17
CA LYS A 552 -12.38 -8.06 -31.10
C LYS A 552 -13.61 -7.40 -31.74
N THR A 553 -13.69 -6.08 -31.64
CA THR A 553 -14.70 -5.28 -32.34
C THR A 553 -14.49 -5.39 -33.86
N GLN A 554 -15.52 -5.06 -34.64
CA GLN A 554 -15.46 -5.16 -36.10
C GLN A 554 -14.40 -4.21 -36.70
N ALA A 555 -14.17 -3.04 -36.08
CA ALA A 555 -13.11 -2.11 -36.44
C ALA A 555 -11.70 -2.66 -36.19
N GLU A 556 -11.49 -3.47 -35.13
CA GLU A 556 -10.20 -4.12 -34.81
C GLU A 556 -9.94 -5.39 -35.65
N LYS A 557 -10.92 -5.84 -36.43
CA LYS A 557 -10.76 -6.94 -37.39
C LYS A 557 -10.40 -6.44 -38.80
N GLU A 558 -10.63 -5.16 -39.07
CA GLU A 558 -10.50 -4.53 -40.39
C GLU A 558 -9.26 -3.63 -40.53
N GLY A 559 -8.56 -3.33 -39.43
CA GLY A 559 -7.25 -2.64 -39.39
C GLY A 559 -6.12 -3.58 -38.96
#